data_AF-A0A523C7J7-F1
#
_entry.id   AF-A0A523C7J7-F1
#
_cell.length_a   1.000
_cell.length_b   1.000
_cell.length_c   1.000
_cell.angle_alpha   90.00
_cell.angle_beta   90.00
_cell.angle_gamma   90.00
#
_symmetry.space_group_name_H-M   'P 1'
#
loop_
_entity.id
_entity.type
_entity.pdbx_description
1 polymer ?
#
loop_
_entity_poly.entity_id
_entity_poly.type
_entity_poly.pdbx_seq_one_letter_code
_entity_poly.pdbx_strand_id
1 'polypeptide(L)'
;MTRKMLIPLLVVALSLFAASGALAAAGKAVIAVAAEGSAPTAQISKLAARAPYFLLFDDKGQLAEALANPYRQGAGGAGPQVVDFLAAKGIKTVIAGEFGANMTNAMKNKGMTHRTATGPAVEAVKAK
;
A
#
# COMPACT_ATOMS: atom_id res chain seq x y z
N MET A 1 -31.90 -39.53 -40.73
CA MET A 1 -32.49 -38.26 -40.26
C MET A 1 -31.71 -37.81 -39.01
N THR A 2 -30.44 -37.38 -39.13
CA THR A 2 -29.98 -35.97 -39.17
C THR A 2 -30.48 -35.14 -37.97
N ARG A 3 -29.65 -34.78 -36.98
CA ARG A 3 -28.61 -33.73 -36.95
C ARG A 3 -27.67 -33.98 -35.73
N LYS A 4 -26.33 -33.96 -35.84
CA LYS A 4 -25.41 -32.78 -35.74
C LYS A 4 -25.73 -31.89 -34.52
N MET A 5 -24.85 -31.39 -33.66
CA MET A 5 -23.38 -31.31 -33.49
C MET A 5 -23.16 -30.39 -32.25
N LEU A 6 -21.98 -30.46 -31.60
CA LEU A 6 -21.39 -29.46 -30.67
C LEU A 6 -22.14 -29.23 -29.34
N ILE A 7 -21.52 -29.24 -28.16
CA ILE A 7 -20.48 -28.30 -27.68
C ILE A 7 -19.65 -28.99 -26.56
N PRO A 8 -18.30 -28.93 -26.56
CA PRO A 8 -17.46 -29.43 -25.47
C PRO A 8 -16.84 -28.25 -24.70
N LEU A 9 -17.32 -27.89 -23.51
CA LEU A 9 -16.61 -26.90 -22.69
C LEU A 9 -17.17 -26.81 -21.27
N LEU A 10 -16.59 -27.53 -20.31
CA LEU A 10 -16.43 -26.93 -18.99
C LEU A 10 -15.18 -27.50 -18.34
N VAL A 11 -14.06 -26.94 -18.82
CA VAL A 11 -12.79 -26.88 -18.12
C VAL A 11 -13.09 -26.30 -16.74
N VAL A 12 -13.29 -27.16 -15.74
CA VAL A 12 -13.17 -26.75 -14.34
C VAL A 12 -11.67 -26.58 -14.12
N ALA A 13 -11.20 -25.41 -14.53
CA ALA A 13 -9.87 -24.92 -14.24
C ALA A 13 -9.78 -24.82 -12.72
N LEU A 14 -9.16 -25.85 -12.15
CA LEU A 14 -8.46 -25.86 -10.88
C LEU A 14 -7.51 -24.66 -10.88
N SER A 15 -8.06 -23.50 -10.50
CA SER A 15 -7.31 -22.26 -10.36
C SER A 15 -6.60 -22.37 -9.02
N LEU A 16 -5.45 -23.05 -9.05
CA LEU A 16 -4.37 -22.77 -8.12
C LEU A 16 -4.04 -21.28 -8.25
N PHE A 17 -4.70 -20.44 -7.45
CA PHE A 17 -4.11 -19.16 -7.09
C PHE A 17 -3.21 -19.39 -5.88
N ALA A 18 -2.08 -20.02 -6.15
CA ALA A 18 -0.91 -19.98 -5.28
C ALA A 18 -0.35 -18.56 -5.32
N ALA A 19 -0.94 -17.65 -4.54
CA ALA A 19 -0.23 -16.43 -4.15
C ALA A 19 0.58 -16.79 -2.90
N SER A 20 1.81 -17.22 -3.19
CA SER A 20 2.92 -17.41 -2.28
C SER A 20 2.83 -16.53 -1.04
N GLY A 21 2.62 -17.18 0.11
CA GLY A 21 2.89 -16.58 1.40
C GLY A 21 4.38 -16.27 1.48
N ALA A 22 4.75 -15.03 1.13
CA ALA A 22 5.97 -14.44 1.62
C ALA A 22 5.75 -14.17 3.11
N LEU A 23 5.96 -15.19 3.93
CA LEU A 23 6.22 -14.99 5.35
C LEU A 23 7.63 -14.38 5.45
N ALA A 24 7.74 -13.12 5.03
CA ALA A 24 8.85 -12.27 5.41
C ALA A 24 8.78 -12.19 6.93
N ALA A 25 9.87 -12.52 7.61
CA ALA A 25 10.02 -12.31 9.04
C ALA A 25 9.79 -10.82 9.31
N ALA A 26 8.54 -10.45 9.60
CA ALA A 26 8.11 -9.07 9.65
C ALA A 26 8.60 -8.48 10.97
N GLY A 27 9.70 -7.73 10.89
CA GLY A 27 9.99 -6.72 11.89
C GLY A 27 8.78 -5.80 12.06
N LYS A 28 8.60 -5.22 13.24
CA LYS A 28 7.51 -4.27 13.50
C LYS A 28 7.60 -3.14 12.48
N ALA A 29 6.61 -3.04 11.59
CA ALA A 29 6.59 -1.98 10.60
C ALA A 29 6.52 -0.61 11.27
N VAL A 30 7.41 0.29 10.86
CA VAL A 30 7.52 1.66 11.42
C VAL A 30 7.45 2.73 10.35
N ILE A 31 7.66 2.38 9.08
CA ILE A 31 7.65 3.30 7.94
C ILE A 31 6.53 2.86 6.99
N ALA A 32 5.71 3.80 6.52
CA ALA A 32 4.75 3.56 5.45
C ALA A 32 5.12 4.39 4.22
N VAL A 33 5.17 3.76 3.05
CA VAL A 33 5.38 4.44 1.77
C VAL A 33 4.09 4.42 0.97
N ALA A 34 3.58 5.60 0.62
CA ALA A 34 2.46 5.76 -0.29
C ALA A 34 2.91 5.39 -1.71
N ALA A 35 2.30 4.36 -2.31
CA ALA A 35 2.74 3.80 -3.59
C ALA A 35 1.58 3.63 -4.57
N GLU A 36 1.91 3.67 -5.87
CA GLU A 36 0.97 3.43 -6.97
C GLU A 36 0.64 1.94 -7.17
N GLY A 37 1.36 1.03 -6.48
CA GLY A 37 1.18 -0.41 -6.57
C GLY A 37 1.57 -1.14 -5.28
N SER A 38 1.23 -2.43 -5.20
CA SER A 38 1.52 -3.28 -4.04
C SER A 38 2.95 -3.83 -3.99
N ALA A 39 3.75 -3.63 -5.05
CA ALA A 39 5.12 -4.11 -5.14
C ALA A 39 6.12 -3.08 -4.55
N PRO A 40 7.24 -3.51 -3.94
CA PRO A 40 8.26 -2.59 -3.40
C PRO A 40 8.96 -1.76 -4.49
N THR A 41 8.93 -2.21 -5.74
CA THR A 41 9.43 -1.46 -6.90
C THR A 41 8.41 -0.49 -7.49
N ALA A 42 7.17 -0.46 -6.96
CA ALA A 42 6.16 0.48 -7.39
C ALA A 42 6.60 1.92 -7.12
N GLN A 43 6.19 2.82 -7.99
CA GLN A 43 6.48 4.23 -7.85
C GLN A 43 5.75 4.82 -6.63
N ILE A 44 6.42 5.73 -5.95
CA ILE A 44 5.82 6.52 -4.87
C ILE A 44 4.68 7.35 -5.46
N SER A 45 3.54 7.33 -4.77
CA SER A 45 2.40 8.11 -5.19
C SER A 45 2.61 9.59 -4.93
N LYS A 46 2.19 10.42 -5.88
CA LYS A 46 2.23 11.87 -5.73
C LYS A 46 1.36 12.34 -4.57
N LEU A 47 0.19 11.71 -4.36
CA LEU A 47 -0.79 12.14 -3.37
C LEU A 47 -0.82 11.20 -2.17
N ALA A 48 -0.24 11.59 -1.03
CA ALA A 48 -0.15 10.74 0.16
C ALA A 48 -1.49 10.13 0.61
N ALA A 49 -2.53 10.96 0.72
CA ALA A 49 -3.84 10.54 1.23
C ALA A 49 -4.63 9.66 0.25
N ARG A 50 -4.37 9.80 -1.06
CA ARG A 50 -5.13 9.13 -2.13
C ARG A 50 -4.33 8.06 -2.86
N ALA A 51 -3.13 7.75 -2.39
CA ALA A 51 -2.32 6.66 -2.90
C ALA A 51 -3.13 5.36 -2.91
N PRO A 52 -3.06 4.53 -3.95
CA PRO A 52 -3.80 3.28 -3.99
C PRO A 52 -3.28 2.26 -2.98
N TYR A 53 -1.99 2.31 -2.62
CA TYR A 53 -1.37 1.40 -1.66
C TYR A 53 -0.49 2.12 -0.63
N PHE A 54 -0.36 1.51 0.55
CA PHE A 54 0.66 1.79 1.54
C PHE A 54 1.54 0.57 1.74
N LEU A 55 2.81 0.72 1.41
CA LEU A 55 3.83 -0.31 1.61
C LEU A 55 4.48 -0.08 2.96
N LEU A 56 4.32 -1.03 3.87
CA LEU A 56 4.80 -0.95 5.23
C LEU A 56 6.17 -1.61 5.33
N PHE A 57 7.15 -0.86 5.80
CA PHE A 57 8.52 -1.29 5.98
C PHE A 57 8.90 -1.26 7.46
N ASP A 58 9.76 -2.21 7.83
CA ASP A 58 10.41 -2.22 9.14
C ASP A 58 11.54 -1.17 9.23
N ASP A 59 12.23 -1.16 10.36
CA ASP A 59 13.34 -0.25 10.62
C ASP A 59 14.60 -0.58 9.79
N LYS A 60 14.69 -1.77 9.20
CA LYS A 60 15.76 -2.21 8.30
C LYS A 60 15.43 -1.94 6.83
N GLY A 61 14.22 -1.45 6.53
CA GLY A 61 13.74 -1.20 5.18
C GLY A 61 13.30 -2.46 4.44
N GLN A 62 12.99 -3.53 5.16
CA GLN A 62 12.38 -4.73 4.61
C GLN A 62 10.87 -4.54 4.53
N LEU A 63 10.26 -4.93 3.40
CA LEU A 63 8.81 -4.85 3.23
C LEU A 63 8.15 -5.88 4.16
N ALA A 64 7.36 -5.38 5.10
CA ALA A 64 6.60 -6.19 6.04
C ALA A 64 5.19 -6.51 5.53
N GLU A 65 4.49 -5.51 4.97
CA GLU A 65 3.11 -5.66 4.51
C GLU A 65 2.81 -4.66 3.38
N ALA A 66 1.94 -5.04 2.44
CA ALA A 66 1.39 -4.13 1.43
C ALA A 66 -0.12 -3.99 1.64
N LEU A 67 -0.60 -2.77 1.83
CA LEU A 67 -1.99 -2.47 2.16
C LEU A 67 -2.65 -1.68 1.05
N ALA A 68 -3.83 -2.09 0.61
CA ALA A 68 -4.69 -1.24 -0.21
C ALA A 68 -5.23 -0.08 0.64
N ASN A 69 -5.32 1.12 0.07
CA ASN A 69 -5.89 2.27 0.76
C ASN A 69 -7.43 2.28 0.63
N PRO A 70 -8.19 2.01 1.71
CA PRO A 70 -9.65 2.02 1.65
C PRO A 70 -10.21 3.45 1.54
N TYR A 71 -9.44 4.47 1.92
CA TYR A 71 -9.87 5.87 1.95
C TYR A 71 -9.55 6.62 0.66
N ARG A 72 -9.00 5.95 -0.36
CA ARG A 72 -8.58 6.58 -1.64
C ARG A 72 -9.72 7.31 -2.37
N GLN A 73 -10.95 6.79 -2.28
CA GLN A 73 -12.14 7.34 -2.96
C GLN A 73 -13.03 8.20 -2.03
N GLY A 74 -12.58 8.49 -0.81
CA GLY A 74 -13.36 9.32 0.11
C GLY A 74 -13.62 10.71 -0.47
N ALA A 75 -14.90 11.14 -0.45
CA ALA A 75 -15.32 12.47 -0.92
C ALA A 75 -14.63 13.61 -0.15
N GLY A 76 -14.22 13.36 1.09
CA GLY A 76 -13.43 14.27 1.93
C GLY A 76 -12.78 13.51 3.08
N GLY A 77 -11.81 14.14 3.75
CA GLY A 77 -11.23 13.61 4.98
C GLY A 77 -10.25 12.43 4.82
N ALA A 78 -9.86 12.06 3.60
CA ALA A 78 -8.96 10.93 3.35
C ALA A 78 -7.62 11.03 4.13
N GLY A 79 -7.07 12.24 4.27
CA GLY A 79 -5.81 12.47 4.99
C GLY A 79 -5.86 12.01 6.46
N PRO A 80 -6.71 12.62 7.30
CA PRO A 80 -6.89 12.18 8.68
C PRO A 80 -7.23 10.69 8.83
N GLN A 81 -8.12 10.15 7.98
CA GLN A 81 -8.50 8.73 8.04
C GLN A 81 -7.32 7.79 7.76
N VAL A 82 -6.49 8.11 6.76
CA VAL A 82 -5.25 7.37 6.48
C VAL A 82 -4.30 7.45 7.67
N VAL A 83 -4.16 8.62 8.28
CA VAL A 83 -3.28 8.79 9.45
C VAL A 83 -3.74 7.93 10.61
N ASP A 84 -5.04 7.91 10.92
CA ASP A 84 -5.58 7.05 11.97
C ASP A 84 -5.35 5.56 11.66
N PHE A 85 -5.55 5.15 10.40
CA PHE A 85 -5.32 3.79 9.95
C PHE A 85 -3.85 3.35 10.08
N LEU A 86 -2.90 4.21 9.66
CA LEU A 86 -1.47 3.92 9.76
C LEU A 86 -0.99 3.98 11.22
N ALA A 87 -1.48 4.92 12.03
CA ALA A 87 -1.17 5.02 13.44
C ALA A 87 -1.62 3.79 14.22
N ALA A 88 -2.81 3.24 13.90
CA ALA A 88 -3.31 1.99 14.51
C ALA A 88 -2.39 0.79 14.23
N LYS A 89 -1.66 0.81 13.12
CA LYS A 89 -0.64 -0.20 12.77
C LYS A 89 0.74 0.08 13.38
N GLY A 90 0.89 1.15 14.16
CA GLY A 90 2.15 1.50 14.83
C GLY A 90 3.18 2.20 13.92
N ILE A 91 2.75 2.68 12.74
CA ILE A 91 3.60 3.45 11.83
C ILE A 91 3.96 4.79 12.49
N LYS A 92 5.22 5.19 12.33
CA LYS A 92 5.76 6.46 12.86
C LYS A 92 6.14 7.44 11.76
N THR A 93 6.50 6.95 10.58
CA THR A 93 6.96 7.78 9.47
C THR A 93 6.17 7.44 8.21
N VAL A 94 5.66 8.46 7.52
CA VAL A 94 5.01 8.30 6.21
C VAL A 94 5.84 8.96 5.13
N ILE A 95 6.05 8.27 4.02
CA ILE A 95 6.77 8.75 2.85
C ILE A 95 5.81 8.81 1.66
N ALA A 96 5.76 9.96 0.98
CA ALA A 96 4.93 10.17 -0.21
C ALA A 96 5.51 11.29 -1.07
N GLY A 97 4.93 11.57 -2.24
CA GLY A 97 5.32 12.74 -3.04
C GLY A 97 4.93 14.06 -2.37
N GLU A 98 3.65 14.19 -2.00
CA GLU A 98 3.07 15.42 -1.47
C GLU A 98 2.06 15.13 -0.34
N PHE A 99 2.04 16.00 0.67
CA PHE A 99 1.13 15.92 1.82
C PHE A 99 0.24 17.17 1.89
N GLY A 100 -1.07 16.95 2.03
CA GLY A 100 -2.02 18.04 2.27
C GLY A 100 -2.08 18.47 3.74
N ALA A 101 -2.50 19.71 3.99
CA ALA A 101 -2.55 20.32 5.32
C ALA A 101 -3.37 19.50 6.36
N ASN A 102 -4.48 18.90 5.94
CA ASN A 102 -5.29 18.07 6.82
C ASN A 102 -4.55 16.81 7.29
N MET A 103 -3.75 16.21 6.41
CA MET A 103 -2.98 15.02 6.73
C MET A 103 -1.79 15.36 7.64
N THR A 104 -1.08 16.46 7.34
CA THR A 104 0.06 16.90 8.18
C THR A 104 -0.38 17.29 9.58
N ASN A 105 -1.52 17.98 9.72
CA ASN A 105 -2.12 18.29 11.02
C ASN A 105 -2.49 17.02 11.80
N ALA A 106 -3.12 16.04 11.14
CA ALA A 106 -3.45 14.76 11.77
C ALA A 106 -2.19 14.00 12.21
N MET A 107 -1.13 13.96 11.38
CA MET A 107 0.14 13.32 11.74
C MET A 107 0.79 13.97 12.96
N LYS A 108 0.79 15.30 13.03
CA LYS A 108 1.32 16.05 14.19
C LYS A 108 0.61 15.65 15.48
N ASN A 109 -0.72 15.53 15.46
CA ASN A 109 -1.51 15.13 16.63
C ASN A 109 -1.23 13.70 17.10
N LYS A 110 -0.71 12.82 16.22
CA LYS A 110 -0.34 11.43 16.53
C LYS A 110 1.16 11.27 16.79
N GLY A 111 1.95 12.34 16.74
CA GLY A 111 3.41 12.26 16.87
C GLY A 111 4.09 11.52 15.71
N MET A 112 3.45 11.49 14.53
CA MET A 112 4.01 10.89 13.32
C MET A 112 4.82 11.93 12.53
N THR A 113 5.84 11.45 11.83
CA THR A 113 6.67 12.26 10.93
C THR A 113 6.35 11.95 9.47
N HIS A 114 6.69 12.88 8.59
CA HIS A 114 6.47 12.75 7.15
C HIS A 114 7.73 13.14 6.39
N ARG A 115 7.95 12.50 5.24
CA ARG A 115 9.06 12.80 4.32
C ARG A 115 8.56 12.78 2.89
N THR A 116 9.04 13.72 2.09
CA THR A 116 8.75 13.76 0.66
C THR A 116 9.81 13.02 -0.13
N ALA A 117 9.41 12.14 -1.05
CA ALA A 117 10.31 11.44 -1.95
C ALA A 117 9.62 11.10 -3.28
N THR A 118 10.42 10.81 -4.30
CA THR A 118 9.98 10.32 -5.61
C THR A 118 10.78 9.08 -6.00
N GLY A 119 10.33 8.36 -7.02
CA GLY A 119 10.98 7.13 -7.49
C GLY A 119 10.38 5.84 -6.88
N PRO A 120 11.10 4.71 -6.95
CA PRO A 120 10.64 3.43 -6.41
C PRO A 120 10.53 3.44 -4.88
N ALA A 121 9.47 2.84 -4.34
CA ALA A 121 9.21 2.84 -2.90
C ALA A 121 10.36 2.24 -2.06
N VAL A 122 11.00 1.18 -2.55
CA VAL A 122 12.15 0.53 -1.90
C VAL A 122 13.38 1.45 -1.77
N GLU A 123 13.56 2.41 -2.66
CA GLU A 123 14.70 3.33 -2.61
C GLU A 123 14.49 4.41 -1.55
N ALA A 124 13.26 4.89 -1.41
CA ALA A 124 12.93 5.94 -0.46
C ALA A 124 13.15 5.54 1.01
N VAL A 125 13.06 4.25 1.32
CA VAL A 125 13.31 3.76 2.69
C VAL A 125 14.80 3.60 2.99
N LYS A 126 15.63 3.41 1.96
CA LYS A 126 17.10 3.29 2.10
C LYS A 126 17.79 4.64 2.33
N ALA A 127 17.18 5.72 1.86
CA ALA A 127 17.71 7.08 1.97
C ALA A 127 17.47 7.72 3.37
N LYS A 128 17.59 6.94 4.46
CA LYS A 128 17.34 7.40 5.84
C LYS A 128 18.10 8.67 6.16
#